data_AF-A0A352WAT7-F1
#
_entry.id   AF-A0A352WAT7-F1
#
_cell.length_a   1.000
_cell.length_b   1.000
_cell.length_c   1.000
_cell.angle_alpha   90.00
_cell.angle_beta   90.00
_cell.angle_gamma   90.00
#
_symmetry.space_group_name_H-M   'P 1'
#
loop_
_entity.id
_entity.type
_entity.pdbx_description
1 polymer ?
#
loop_
_entity_poly.entity_id
_entity_poly.type
_entity_poly.pdbx_seq_one_letter_code
_entity_poly.pdbx_strand_id
1 'polypeptide(L)'
;MMINYKVIPYDPKYAAQLAVMWNESMGAWPFGFGGGIPFNEQRMLDWMKETAAISIELALSDDDNTILGYCEMVRYEKEPEAAYISLLNVHPDFHGCKVGKALLKKAVERATQLQVRRLDLNTWPANMKAVPLYKKTGFFWVPETTVYMQNYIPLIAQQGPARDFFARHDWYDTYERCLEVREDDEKWHGMKAFQYTWRAGSEFLRVVVDREAKAITAIENERWSVGSTISDAAPVAGMDHQVCWLLENKAEQEVPIYLKASGDEAVKLNAEFQQKLQGKTALEHRCDLKIGAEVPQKDKDEAANRIKTIAVVGTEAIVLETGIRVRQPLTIDLYPGALPPFVAKGQKIKAYIRLKNNLDRPIAGRLQITPSPGLTVAYQDQNQDQAHQDRDQNGHFSADARHYAGIPITLSCDQPGVYHLDALAFYNDDESGSGGVGGDGGRERCSRIQPLTAVIVPLGGSIAGITEKDGVLENEALCLKLRKHGGHFTIIDRMTGELIGAQDIESLGPPFWPNEFEALPMTIEARTDALVASV
;
A
#
# COMPACT_ATOMS: atom_id res chain seq x y z
N MET A 1 29.76 20.89 18.76
CA MET A 1 30.56 21.72 17.84
C MET A 1 29.56 22.47 16.97
N MET A 2 29.63 23.80 16.87
CA MET A 2 28.86 24.55 15.86
C MET A 2 29.76 24.69 14.65
N ILE A 3 29.43 23.98 13.57
CA ILE A 3 30.08 24.12 12.26
C ILE A 3 29.14 24.94 11.39
N ASN A 4 29.70 25.91 10.67
CA ASN A 4 28.98 26.68 9.66
C ASN A 4 29.14 25.96 8.32
N TYR A 5 28.02 25.79 7.62
CA TYR A 5 27.98 25.12 6.34
C TYR A 5 26.78 25.60 5.52
N LYS A 6 26.88 25.40 4.23
CA LYS A 6 25.79 25.64 3.26
C LYS A 6 25.41 24.35 2.55
N VAL A 7 24.14 24.24 2.18
CA VAL A 7 23.66 23.14 1.33
C VAL A 7 23.58 23.64 -0.10
N ILE A 8 24.26 22.96 -1.02
CA ILE A 8 24.33 23.31 -2.45
C ILE A 8 24.00 22.10 -3.32
N PRO A 9 23.50 22.30 -4.55
CA PRO A 9 23.38 21.22 -5.51
C PRO A 9 24.76 20.67 -5.90
N TYR A 10 24.82 19.37 -6.16
CA TYR A 10 26.01 18.71 -6.68
C TYR A 10 26.45 19.27 -8.03
N ASP A 11 27.76 19.30 -8.25
CA ASP A 11 28.43 19.65 -9.51
C ASP A 11 29.56 18.63 -9.72
N PRO A 12 29.78 18.11 -10.95
CA PRO A 12 30.82 17.13 -11.24
C PRO A 12 32.22 17.49 -10.72
N LYS A 13 32.55 18.77 -10.56
CA LYS A 13 33.82 19.21 -9.97
C LYS A 13 34.05 18.74 -8.53
N TYR A 14 32.99 18.33 -7.82
CA TYR A 14 33.06 17.84 -6.45
C TYR A 14 33.27 16.31 -6.38
N ALA A 15 33.30 15.59 -7.50
CA ALA A 15 33.39 14.13 -7.52
C ALA A 15 34.58 13.58 -6.72
N ALA A 16 35.77 14.19 -6.86
CA ALA A 16 36.96 13.79 -6.10
C ALA A 16 36.80 13.98 -4.58
N GLN A 17 36.26 15.12 -4.14
CA GLN A 17 36.02 15.39 -2.71
C GLN A 17 34.91 14.50 -2.14
N LEU A 18 33.89 14.20 -2.95
CA LEU A 18 32.79 13.34 -2.56
C LEU A 18 33.27 11.89 -2.36
N ALA A 19 34.19 11.42 -3.20
CA ALA A 19 34.83 10.11 -3.03
C ALA A 19 35.58 10.01 -1.68
N VAL A 20 36.28 11.07 -1.27
CA VAL A 20 36.95 11.14 0.05
C VAL A 20 35.92 11.01 1.17
N MET A 21 34.88 11.84 1.16
CA MET A 21 33.82 11.81 2.18
C MET A 21 33.15 10.42 2.29
N TRP A 22 32.89 9.76 1.15
CA TRP A 22 32.33 8.40 1.14
C TRP A 22 33.27 7.36 1.73
N ASN A 23 34.56 7.40 1.41
CA ASN A 23 35.54 6.48 1.99
C ASN A 23 35.65 6.65 3.50
N GLU A 24 35.69 7.89 3.99
CA GLU A 24 35.84 8.20 5.42
C GLU A 24 34.58 7.89 6.23
N SER A 25 33.40 7.96 5.61
CA SER A 25 32.11 7.65 6.25
C SER A 25 31.68 6.18 6.12
N MET A 26 32.39 5.35 5.35
CA MET A 26 32.03 3.97 5.05
C MET A 26 31.81 3.11 6.31
N GLY A 27 32.61 3.33 7.36
CA GLY A 27 32.49 2.59 8.63
C GLY A 27 31.17 2.82 9.39
N ALA A 28 30.39 3.84 9.02
CA ALA A 28 29.08 4.09 9.59
C ALA A 28 27.93 3.31 8.90
N TRP A 29 28.21 2.70 7.74
CA TRP A 29 27.23 1.93 6.99
C TRP A 29 27.31 0.43 7.32
N PRO A 30 26.17 -0.28 7.44
CA PRO A 30 26.19 -1.71 7.65
C PRO A 30 26.63 -2.47 6.38
N PHE A 31 27.06 -3.72 6.54
CA PHE A 31 27.27 -4.72 5.47
C PHE A 31 28.28 -4.35 4.35
N GLY A 32 29.24 -3.46 4.61
CA GLY A 32 30.32 -3.19 3.65
C GLY A 32 29.87 -2.41 2.42
N PHE A 33 29.04 -1.37 2.64
CA PHE A 33 28.62 -0.40 1.62
C PHE A 33 29.79 0.01 0.71
N GLY A 34 29.57 0.03 -0.60
CA GLY A 34 30.62 0.25 -1.60
C GLY A 34 31.32 -1.02 -2.10
N GLY A 35 30.91 -2.21 -1.66
CA GLY A 35 31.34 -3.49 -2.25
C GLY A 35 32.81 -3.83 -1.98
N GLY A 36 33.40 -3.25 -0.93
CA GLY A 36 34.81 -3.45 -0.57
C GLY A 36 35.82 -2.77 -1.50
N ILE A 37 35.36 -2.03 -2.51
CA ILE A 37 36.21 -1.22 -3.39
C ILE A 37 36.15 0.22 -2.89
N PRO A 38 37.28 0.92 -2.69
CA PRO A 38 37.26 2.35 -2.35
C PRO A 38 36.62 3.20 -3.45
N PHE A 39 35.99 4.31 -3.06
CA PHE A 39 35.51 5.32 -3.99
C PHE A 39 36.68 6.15 -4.54
N ASN A 40 36.61 6.47 -5.82
CA ASN A 40 37.49 7.44 -6.48
C ASN A 40 36.65 8.38 -7.34
N GLU A 41 37.27 9.41 -7.91
CA GLU A 41 36.57 10.41 -8.73
C GLU A 41 35.80 9.79 -9.89
N GLN A 42 36.42 8.89 -10.67
CA GLN A 42 35.78 8.25 -11.81
C GLN A 42 34.55 7.45 -11.39
N ARG A 43 34.65 6.67 -10.31
CA ARG A 43 33.52 5.91 -9.78
C ARG A 43 32.39 6.81 -9.31
N MET A 44 32.69 7.98 -8.74
CA MET A 44 31.64 8.95 -8.41
C MET A 44 31.01 9.53 -9.68
N LEU A 45 31.79 9.82 -10.71
CA LEU A 45 31.24 10.29 -11.99
C LEU A 45 30.36 9.24 -12.65
N ASP A 46 30.78 7.97 -12.64
CA ASP A 46 30.01 6.84 -13.17
C ASP A 46 28.71 6.65 -12.37
N TRP A 47 28.79 6.66 -11.04
CA TRP A 47 27.63 6.65 -10.15
C TRP A 47 26.62 7.73 -10.56
N MET A 48 27.06 8.98 -10.71
CA MET A 48 26.18 10.11 -11.03
C MET A 48 25.54 10.01 -12.41
N LYS A 49 26.17 9.24 -13.32
CA LYS A 49 25.71 9.03 -14.68
C LYS A 49 24.71 7.87 -14.77
N GLU A 50 24.93 6.84 -13.97
CA GLU A 50 24.07 5.66 -13.83
C GLU A 50 22.84 5.97 -12.97
N THR A 51 23.01 6.80 -11.94
CA THR A 51 21.91 7.19 -11.06
C THR A 51 21.03 8.23 -11.74
N ALA A 52 19.78 7.87 -11.99
CA ALA A 52 18.74 8.79 -12.47
C ALA A 52 18.23 9.74 -11.37
N ALA A 53 19.16 10.37 -10.63
CA ALA A 53 18.85 11.29 -9.55
C ALA A 53 18.16 12.55 -10.08
N ILE A 54 17.07 12.93 -9.42
CA ILE A 54 16.34 14.18 -9.69
C ILE A 54 16.86 15.35 -8.86
N SER A 55 17.62 15.06 -7.79
CA SER A 55 18.33 16.05 -6.98
C SER A 55 19.43 15.37 -6.18
N ILE A 56 20.57 16.06 -6.09
CA ILE A 56 21.69 15.67 -5.24
C ILE A 56 22.17 16.93 -4.53
N GLU A 57 22.16 16.88 -3.21
CA GLU A 57 22.51 18.01 -2.35
C GLU A 57 23.74 17.67 -1.50
N LEU A 58 24.69 18.60 -1.45
CA LEU A 58 25.91 18.51 -0.66
C LEU A 58 25.87 19.54 0.47
N ALA A 59 26.29 19.14 1.67
CA ALA A 59 26.59 20.09 2.73
C ALA A 59 28.09 20.41 2.71
N LEU A 60 28.45 21.66 2.40
CA LEU A 60 29.85 22.11 2.37
C LEU A 60 30.15 23.02 3.55
N SER A 61 31.25 22.73 4.23
CA SER A 61 31.87 23.62 5.23
C SER A 61 32.16 24.98 4.62
N ASP A 62 31.85 26.04 5.35
CA ASP A 62 32.18 27.41 4.93
C ASP A 62 33.68 27.74 5.09
N ASP A 63 34.40 27.00 5.95
CA ASP A 63 35.79 27.30 6.30
C ASP A 63 36.78 26.80 5.24
N ASP A 64 36.57 25.58 4.73
CA ASP A 64 37.52 24.86 3.87
C ASP A 64 36.86 24.19 2.66
N ASN A 65 35.55 24.37 2.46
CA ASN A 65 34.75 23.69 1.44
C ASN A 65 34.74 22.15 1.53
N THR A 66 35.12 21.57 2.68
CA THR A 66 35.01 20.11 2.90
C THR A 66 33.54 19.68 2.83
N ILE A 67 33.29 18.56 2.15
CA ILE A 67 31.95 17.96 2.07
C ILE A 67 31.65 17.22 3.38
N LEU A 68 30.63 17.69 4.09
CA LEU A 68 30.21 17.18 5.39
C LEU A 68 29.13 16.10 5.27
N GLY A 69 28.39 16.10 4.17
CA GLY A 69 27.30 15.18 3.92
C GLY A 69 26.71 15.29 2.53
N TYR A 70 25.86 14.32 2.22
CA TYR A 70 25.33 14.01 0.90
C TYR A 70 23.88 13.55 1.03
N CYS A 71 23.01 14.03 0.16
CA CYS A 71 21.64 13.55 0.05
C CYS A 71 21.27 13.39 -1.42
N GLU A 72 20.83 12.20 -1.79
CA GLU A 72 20.40 11.84 -3.14
C GLU A 72 18.90 11.56 -3.14
N MET A 73 18.22 12.15 -4.11
CA MET A 73 16.81 11.96 -4.36
C MET A 73 16.61 11.49 -5.79
N VAL A 74 15.86 10.40 -5.95
CA VAL A 74 15.51 9.76 -7.23
C VAL A 74 13.98 9.76 -7.40
N ARG A 75 13.49 9.45 -8.60
CA ARG A 75 12.06 9.16 -8.78
C ARG A 75 11.73 7.83 -8.15
N TYR A 76 10.53 7.69 -7.61
CA TYR A 76 10.06 6.38 -7.16
C TYR A 76 9.32 5.69 -8.30
N GLU A 77 9.94 4.70 -8.93
CA GLU A 77 9.41 4.12 -10.17
C GLU A 77 8.04 3.46 -10.00
N LYS A 78 7.83 2.78 -8.87
CA LYS A 78 6.55 2.13 -8.54
C LYS A 78 5.40 3.13 -8.41
N GLU A 79 5.69 4.35 -7.98
CA GLU A 79 4.70 5.41 -7.78
C GLU A 79 5.22 6.74 -8.32
N PRO A 80 4.97 7.07 -9.61
CA PRO A 80 5.54 8.25 -10.27
C PRO A 80 5.21 9.60 -9.60
N GLU A 81 4.18 9.64 -8.76
CA GLU A 81 3.80 10.80 -7.94
C GLU A 81 4.72 11.02 -6.72
N ALA A 82 5.60 10.06 -6.44
CA ALA A 82 6.53 10.06 -5.32
C ALA A 82 8.00 10.13 -5.77
N ALA A 83 8.83 10.68 -4.90
CA ALA A 83 10.27 10.65 -4.98
C ALA A 83 10.81 9.87 -3.79
N TYR A 84 12.05 9.43 -3.88
CA TYR A 84 12.69 8.62 -2.86
C TYR A 84 14.07 9.17 -2.52
N ILE A 85 14.39 9.24 -1.22
CA ILE A 85 15.75 9.49 -0.74
C ILE A 85 16.51 8.18 -0.80
N SER A 86 17.21 7.96 -1.92
CA SER A 86 18.03 6.76 -2.15
C SER A 86 19.20 6.70 -1.18
N LEU A 87 19.82 7.84 -0.89
CA LEU A 87 20.93 7.93 0.05
C LEU A 87 20.92 9.22 0.86
N LEU A 88 21.15 9.07 2.16
CA LEU A 88 21.52 10.16 3.05
C LEU A 88 22.76 9.75 3.82
N ASN A 89 23.83 10.51 3.68
CA ASN A 89 25.08 10.26 4.36
C ASN A 89 25.62 11.53 5.01
N VAL A 90 26.15 11.40 6.22
CA VAL A 90 26.85 12.48 6.92
C VAL A 90 28.12 11.88 7.46
N HIS A 91 29.24 12.55 7.23
CA HIS A 91 30.53 12.12 7.75
C HIS A 91 30.45 11.98 9.29
N PRO A 92 30.96 10.89 9.89
CA PRO A 92 30.80 10.59 11.32
C PRO A 92 31.20 11.72 12.26
N ASP A 93 32.28 12.44 11.95
CA ASP A 93 32.78 13.55 12.76
C ASP A 93 31.82 14.76 12.83
N PHE A 94 30.85 14.83 11.92
CA PHE A 94 29.84 15.90 11.86
C PHE A 94 28.45 15.42 12.29
N HIS A 95 28.35 14.22 12.87
CA HIS A 95 27.11 13.78 13.53
C HIS A 95 26.79 14.69 14.72
N GLY A 96 25.51 15.02 14.89
CA GLY A 96 25.07 15.99 15.90
C GLY A 96 25.26 17.47 15.50
N CYS A 97 25.93 17.77 14.39
CA CYS A 97 26.09 19.14 13.86
C CYS A 97 24.91 19.62 13.00
N LYS A 98 23.76 18.93 13.04
CA LYS A 98 22.53 19.23 12.26
C LYS A 98 22.68 19.16 10.72
N VAL A 99 23.78 18.63 10.20
CA VAL A 99 24.01 18.45 8.74
C VAL A 99 22.88 17.63 8.10
N GLY A 100 22.56 16.46 8.65
CA GLY A 100 21.46 15.62 8.14
C GLY A 100 20.09 16.32 8.18
N LYS A 101 19.82 17.14 9.20
CA LYS A 101 18.62 17.99 9.26
C LYS A 101 18.57 18.95 8.08
N ALA A 102 19.67 19.65 7.79
CA ALA A 102 19.71 20.63 6.71
C ALA A 102 19.54 19.97 5.34
N LEU A 103 20.20 18.84 5.11
CA LEU A 103 20.05 18.06 3.88
C LEU A 103 18.61 17.58 3.66
N LEU A 104 17.96 17.02 4.68
CA LEU A 104 16.55 16.59 4.57
C LEU A 104 15.57 17.76 4.42
N LYS A 105 15.79 18.89 5.11
CA LYS A 105 14.99 20.10 4.87
C LYS A 105 15.10 20.53 3.40
N LYS A 106 16.32 20.54 2.85
CA LYS A 106 16.56 20.88 1.44
C LYS A 106 15.89 19.91 0.48
N ALA A 107 15.92 18.61 0.78
CA ALA A 107 15.25 17.60 -0.02
C ALA A 107 13.73 17.78 -0.05
N VAL A 108 13.10 18.10 1.10
CA VAL A 108 11.66 18.43 1.17
C VAL A 108 11.33 19.69 0.38
N GLU A 109 12.15 20.74 0.48
CA GLU A 109 12.00 21.96 -0.34
C GLU A 109 12.09 21.63 -1.83
N ARG A 110 13.06 20.80 -2.22
CA ARG A 110 13.26 20.42 -3.62
C ARG A 110 12.12 19.55 -4.14
N ALA A 111 11.64 18.59 -3.36
CA ALA A 111 10.46 17.79 -3.71
C ALA A 111 9.21 18.67 -3.89
N THR A 112 9.05 19.70 -3.04
CA THR A 112 7.97 20.69 -3.16
C THR A 112 8.09 21.50 -4.46
N GLN A 113 9.29 21.97 -4.81
CA GLN A 113 9.55 22.70 -6.06
C GLN A 113 9.31 21.85 -7.32
N LEU A 114 9.64 20.56 -7.24
CA LEU A 114 9.41 19.58 -8.30
C LEU A 114 7.96 19.09 -8.35
N GLN A 115 7.09 19.62 -7.49
CA GLN A 115 5.67 19.28 -7.38
C GLN A 115 5.42 17.78 -7.15
N VAL A 116 6.36 17.11 -6.49
CA VAL A 116 6.19 15.72 -6.07
C VAL A 116 5.21 15.69 -4.90
N ARG A 117 4.34 14.67 -4.86
CA ARG A 117 3.31 14.56 -3.82
C ARG A 117 3.86 13.92 -2.54
N ARG A 118 4.82 13.01 -2.68
CA ARG A 118 5.35 12.24 -1.55
C ARG A 118 6.86 12.08 -1.66
N LEU A 119 7.54 12.15 -0.53
CA LEU A 119 8.96 11.84 -0.42
C LEU A 119 9.14 10.67 0.54
N ASP A 120 9.81 9.63 0.08
CA ASP A 120 9.94 8.37 0.80
C ASP A 120 11.38 8.05 1.15
N LEU A 121 11.58 7.19 2.16
CA LEU A 121 12.86 6.56 2.47
C LEU A 121 12.67 5.23 3.17
N ASN A 122 13.67 4.35 3.10
CA ASN A 122 13.80 3.18 3.95
C ASN A 122 15.04 3.33 4.83
N THR A 123 15.03 2.67 5.97
CA THR A 123 16.25 2.47 6.76
C THR A 123 16.27 1.09 7.41
N TRP A 124 17.42 0.65 7.87
CA TRP A 124 17.52 -0.64 8.56
C TRP A 124 16.96 -0.54 9.99
N PRO A 125 16.35 -1.60 10.54
CA PRO A 125 15.73 -1.59 11.87
C PRO A 125 16.63 -1.10 13.01
N ALA A 126 17.94 -1.31 12.91
CA ALA A 126 18.90 -0.88 13.92
C ALA A 126 19.30 0.61 13.82
N ASN A 127 18.82 1.38 12.83
CA ASN A 127 19.13 2.80 12.66
C ASN A 127 18.31 3.71 13.60
N MET A 128 18.24 3.35 14.88
CA MET A 128 17.42 4.06 15.87
C MET A 128 17.86 5.52 16.08
N LYS A 129 19.10 5.88 15.69
CA LYS A 129 19.61 7.24 15.77
C LYS A 129 19.01 8.17 14.72
N ALA A 130 18.72 7.67 13.51
CA ALA A 130 18.24 8.48 12.40
C ALA A 130 16.71 8.64 12.39
N VAL A 131 15.96 7.65 12.90
CA VAL A 131 14.48 7.67 12.88
C VAL A 131 13.89 8.94 13.53
N PRO A 132 14.35 9.42 14.70
CA PRO A 132 13.83 10.68 15.27
C PRO A 132 14.05 11.89 14.37
N LEU A 133 15.18 11.95 13.65
CA LEU A 133 15.45 13.00 12.68
C LEU A 133 14.47 12.91 11.51
N TYR A 134 14.29 11.72 10.93
CA TYR A 134 13.33 11.49 9.85
C TYR A 134 11.93 11.93 10.26
N LYS A 135 11.45 11.49 11.44
CA LYS A 135 10.15 11.91 11.97
C LYS A 135 10.02 13.42 12.10
N LYS A 136 11.03 14.09 12.68
CA LYS A 136 11.01 15.54 12.83
C LYS A 136 11.04 16.28 11.49
N THR A 137 11.62 15.69 10.44
CA THR A 137 11.60 16.23 9.07
C THR A 137 10.32 15.92 8.28
N GLY A 138 9.33 15.26 8.90
CA GLY A 138 8.01 15.04 8.31
C GLY A 138 7.68 13.59 8.00
N PHE A 139 8.64 12.67 8.08
CA PHE A 139 8.42 11.27 7.70
C PHE A 139 7.61 10.50 8.75
N PHE A 140 6.66 9.68 8.31
CA PHE A 140 5.92 8.71 9.12
C PHE A 140 6.46 7.31 8.88
N TRP A 141 6.74 6.54 9.94
CA TRP A 141 7.04 5.12 9.81
C TRP A 141 5.74 4.36 9.53
N VAL A 142 5.62 3.82 8.32
CA VAL A 142 4.46 3.05 7.87
C VAL A 142 4.35 1.73 8.66
N PRO A 143 3.21 1.47 9.31
CA PRO A 143 2.99 0.22 10.04
C PRO A 143 3.12 -1.06 9.22
N GLU A 144 3.55 -2.14 9.87
CA GLU A 144 3.80 -3.46 9.29
C GLU A 144 4.88 -3.41 8.19
N THR A 145 5.95 -2.64 8.41
CA THR A 145 7.07 -2.53 7.46
C THR A 145 8.43 -2.53 8.15
N THR A 146 9.47 -2.93 7.42
CA THR A 146 10.88 -2.85 7.85
C THR A 146 11.41 -1.43 7.69
N VAL A 147 10.92 -0.51 8.54
CA VAL A 147 11.23 0.94 8.58
C VAL A 147 11.12 1.66 7.23
N TYR A 148 10.02 1.42 6.52
CA TYR A 148 9.63 2.26 5.38
C TYR A 148 8.94 3.52 5.90
N MET A 149 9.35 4.68 5.41
CA MET A 149 8.85 5.97 5.88
C MET A 149 8.38 6.88 4.74
N GLN A 150 7.27 7.59 4.98
CA GLN A 150 6.61 8.46 3.99
C GLN A 150 6.47 9.89 4.50
N ASN A 151 6.75 10.88 3.65
CA ASN A 151 6.64 12.30 3.96
C ASN A 151 5.73 13.02 2.95
N TYR A 152 4.69 13.66 3.48
CA TYR A 152 3.66 14.36 2.69
C TYR A 152 3.76 15.88 2.77
N ILE A 153 4.78 16.44 3.46
CA ILE A 153 5.01 17.89 3.47
C ILE A 153 5.06 18.47 2.04
N PRO A 154 5.68 17.83 1.04
CA PRO A 154 5.65 18.32 -0.34
C PRO A 154 4.23 18.51 -0.91
N LEU A 155 3.31 17.58 -0.67
CA LEU A 155 1.89 17.72 -1.06
C LEU A 155 1.16 18.78 -0.23
N ILE A 156 1.44 18.83 1.07
CA ILE A 156 0.81 19.77 2.00
C ILE A 156 1.18 21.21 1.64
N ALA A 157 2.46 21.48 1.38
CA ALA A 157 2.95 22.81 1.02
C ALA A 157 2.36 23.36 -0.29
N GLN A 158 1.72 22.52 -1.12
CA GLN A 158 1.03 22.93 -2.34
C GLN A 158 -0.42 23.39 -2.08
N GLN A 159 -1.01 23.10 -0.92
CA GLN A 159 -2.37 23.52 -0.57
C GLN A 159 -2.40 24.97 -0.12
N GLY A 160 -3.47 25.71 -0.46
CA GLY A 160 -3.60 27.13 -0.14
C GLY A 160 -3.30 27.50 1.32
N PRO A 161 -4.02 26.92 2.31
CA PRO A 161 -3.84 27.29 3.71
C PRO A 161 -2.44 26.95 4.26
N ALA A 162 -1.87 25.83 3.82
CA ALA A 162 -0.55 25.39 4.25
C ALA A 162 0.57 26.23 3.62
N ARG A 163 0.47 26.54 2.33
CA ARG A 163 1.39 27.44 1.64
C ARG A 163 1.43 28.80 2.31
N ASP A 164 0.27 29.34 2.67
CA ASP A 164 0.16 30.64 3.33
C ASP A 164 0.77 30.60 4.74
N PHE A 165 0.55 29.52 5.50
CA PHE A 165 1.17 29.33 6.82
C PHE A 165 2.71 29.23 6.71
N PHE A 166 3.23 28.41 5.79
CA PHE A 166 4.68 28.22 5.61
C PHE A 166 5.40 29.45 5.02
N ALA A 167 4.68 30.34 4.36
CA ALA A 167 5.23 31.63 3.92
C ALA A 167 5.48 32.59 5.10
N ARG A 168 4.73 32.45 6.20
CA ARG A 168 4.87 33.29 7.41
C ARG A 168 5.76 32.65 8.48
N HIS A 169 5.80 31.33 8.53
CA HIS A 169 6.42 30.56 9.61
C HIS A 169 7.33 29.46 9.08
N ASP A 170 8.49 29.24 9.71
CA ASP A 170 9.35 28.09 9.36
C ASP A 170 8.62 26.79 9.71
N TRP A 171 8.31 26.00 8.68
CA TRP A 171 7.54 24.77 8.81
C TRP A 171 8.22 23.74 9.73
N TYR A 172 9.55 23.73 9.83
CA TYR A 172 10.27 22.74 10.64
C TYR A 172 10.22 23.11 12.12
N ASP A 173 10.46 24.39 12.42
CA ASP A 173 10.54 24.87 13.79
C ASP A 173 9.15 24.92 14.45
N THR A 174 8.09 25.15 13.68
CA THR A 174 6.69 25.15 14.14
C THR A 174 6.01 23.78 14.12
N TYR A 175 6.66 22.74 13.58
CA TYR A 175 6.09 21.40 13.48
C TYR A 175 6.06 20.66 14.82
N GLU A 176 4.88 20.28 15.28
CA GLU A 176 4.65 19.53 16.51
C GLU A 176 4.42 18.05 16.21
N ARG A 177 5.24 17.18 16.79
CA ARG A 177 5.17 15.74 16.54
C ARG A 177 5.86 14.87 17.59
N CYS A 178 5.31 13.67 17.81
CA CYS A 178 5.95 12.58 18.55
C CYS A 178 7.13 11.94 17.77
N LEU A 179 8.29 11.85 18.40
CA LEU A 179 9.53 11.32 17.80
C LEU A 179 9.91 9.92 18.32
N GLU A 180 8.99 9.21 18.96
CA GLU A 180 9.21 7.84 19.43
C GLU A 180 9.60 6.91 18.27
N VAL A 181 10.60 6.06 18.50
CA VAL A 181 11.10 5.08 17.52
C VAL A 181 10.17 3.87 17.49
N ARG A 182 9.03 4.04 16.82
CA ARG A 182 8.02 3.01 16.56
C ARG A 182 7.22 3.35 15.31
N GLU A 183 6.45 2.40 14.84
CA GLU A 183 5.47 2.60 13.78
C GLU A 183 4.44 3.68 14.15
N ASP A 184 4.04 4.47 13.17
CA ASP A 184 3.01 5.49 13.31
C ASP A 184 1.65 4.94 12.85
N ASP A 185 0.92 4.26 13.74
CA ASP A 185 -0.40 3.68 13.47
C ASP A 185 -1.56 4.57 13.99
N GLU A 186 -1.56 5.83 13.58
CA GLU A 186 -2.60 6.78 13.96
C GLU A 186 -3.91 6.53 13.18
N LYS A 187 -5.03 6.90 13.82
CA LYS A 187 -6.37 6.82 13.22
C LYS A 187 -7.08 8.17 13.30
N TRP A 188 -7.84 8.49 12.26
CA TRP A 188 -8.71 9.66 12.20
C TRP A 188 -10.11 9.21 11.77
N HIS A 189 -11.10 9.34 12.66
CA HIS A 189 -12.46 8.78 12.50
C HIS A 189 -12.48 7.30 12.08
N GLY A 190 -11.60 6.48 12.67
CA GLY A 190 -11.48 5.05 12.36
C GLY A 190 -10.68 4.73 11.09
N MET A 191 -10.40 5.71 10.24
CA MET A 191 -9.54 5.56 9.06
C MET A 191 -8.06 5.58 9.45
N LYS A 192 -7.22 4.83 8.73
CA LYS A 192 -5.77 4.84 8.91
C LYS A 192 -5.22 6.17 8.38
N ALA A 193 -4.55 6.93 9.24
CA ALA A 193 -4.13 8.28 8.87
C ALA A 193 -2.74 8.65 9.41
N PHE A 194 -2.18 9.71 8.84
CA PHE A 194 -1.02 10.43 9.34
C PHE A 194 -1.41 11.88 9.60
N GLN A 195 -1.08 12.42 10.77
CA GLN A 195 -1.51 13.77 11.17
C GLN A 195 -0.32 14.70 11.34
N TYR A 196 -0.31 15.79 10.57
CA TYR A 196 0.69 16.84 10.67
C TYR A 196 0.08 18.02 11.44
N THR A 197 0.79 18.54 12.44
CA THR A 197 0.35 19.71 13.22
C THR A 197 1.47 20.74 13.28
N TRP A 198 1.14 21.99 12.96
CA TRP A 198 2.01 23.15 13.10
C TRP A 198 1.37 24.19 14.00
N ARG A 199 2.19 24.85 14.83
CA ARG A 199 1.71 25.87 15.77
C ARG A 199 2.68 27.04 15.83
N ALA A 200 2.14 28.25 15.68
CA ALA A 200 2.88 29.50 15.76
C ALA A 200 2.06 30.55 16.52
N GLY A 201 2.31 30.69 17.82
CA GLY A 201 1.54 31.59 18.67
C GLY A 201 0.06 31.18 18.75
N SER A 202 -0.82 32.00 18.17
CA SER A 202 -2.27 31.73 18.04
C SER A 202 -2.67 31.08 16.73
N GLU A 203 -1.79 31.08 15.71
CA GLU A 203 -2.05 30.38 14.45
C GLU A 203 -1.76 28.89 14.62
N PHE A 204 -2.59 28.05 14.00
CA PHE A 204 -2.33 26.62 13.92
C PHE A 204 -2.78 26.06 12.58
N LEU A 205 -2.14 24.96 12.17
CA LEU A 205 -2.50 24.20 11.00
C LEU A 205 -2.44 22.72 11.35
N ARG A 206 -3.53 21.99 11.14
CA ARG A 206 -3.56 20.53 11.20
C ARG A 206 -3.96 19.98 9.85
N VAL A 207 -3.22 18.99 9.37
CA VAL A 207 -3.51 18.30 8.11
C VAL A 207 -3.51 16.80 8.35
N VAL A 208 -4.56 16.14 7.88
CA VAL A 208 -4.72 14.69 7.98
C VAL A 208 -4.51 14.10 6.60
N VAL A 209 -3.57 13.17 6.50
CA VAL A 209 -3.31 12.38 5.30
C VAL A 209 -3.90 10.99 5.49
N ASP A 210 -4.76 10.58 4.56
CA ASP A 210 -5.26 9.21 4.47
C ASP A 210 -4.16 8.30 3.92
N ARG A 211 -3.84 7.23 4.65
CA ARG A 211 -2.78 6.27 4.30
C ARG A 211 -3.15 5.38 3.10
N GLU A 212 -4.44 5.13 2.88
CA GLU A 212 -4.92 4.32 1.75
C GLU A 212 -4.91 5.15 0.46
N ALA A 213 -5.38 6.41 0.51
CA ALA A 213 -5.31 7.32 -0.63
C ALA A 213 -3.92 7.92 -0.85
N LYS A 214 -3.04 7.91 0.16
CA LYS A 214 -1.73 8.58 0.14
C LYS A 214 -1.90 10.07 -0.19
N ALA A 215 -2.90 10.72 0.41
CA ALA A 215 -3.30 12.07 0.09
C ALA A 215 -4.02 12.76 1.25
N ILE A 216 -4.17 14.09 1.18
CA ILE A 216 -4.81 14.88 2.23
C ILE A 216 -6.31 14.56 2.24
N THR A 217 -6.87 14.17 3.39
CA THR A 217 -8.32 13.93 3.55
C THR A 217 -8.99 14.93 4.47
N ALA A 218 -8.21 15.69 5.26
CA ALA A 218 -8.72 16.80 6.05
C ALA A 218 -7.67 17.88 6.28
N ILE A 219 -8.14 19.12 6.45
CA ILE A 219 -7.32 20.27 6.82
C ILE A 219 -8.11 21.16 7.78
N GLU A 220 -7.39 21.75 8.72
CA GLU A 220 -7.96 22.53 9.80
C GLU A 220 -7.01 23.64 10.22
N ASN A 221 -7.57 24.80 10.53
CA ASN A 221 -6.86 25.92 11.12
C ASN A 221 -7.72 26.54 12.24
N GLU A 222 -7.30 27.71 12.74
CA GLU A 222 -8.00 28.44 13.80
C GLU A 222 -9.38 28.97 13.40
N ARG A 223 -9.66 29.05 12.10
CA ARG A 223 -10.88 29.65 11.54
C ARG A 223 -11.93 28.63 11.17
N TRP A 224 -11.52 27.48 10.65
CA TRP A 224 -12.43 26.48 10.11
C TRP A 224 -11.78 25.08 10.05
N SER A 225 -12.58 24.04 9.83
CA SER A 225 -12.12 22.70 9.47
C SER A 225 -12.93 22.12 8.31
N VAL A 226 -12.27 21.37 7.42
CA VAL A 226 -12.91 20.59 6.36
C VAL A 226 -12.23 19.24 6.24
N GLY A 227 -13.03 18.17 6.24
CA GLY A 227 -12.55 16.82 6.06
C GLY A 227 -13.57 15.94 5.37
N SER A 228 -13.11 14.80 4.87
CA SER A 228 -13.95 13.78 4.24
C SER A 228 -13.64 12.41 4.86
N THR A 229 -14.68 11.67 5.23
CA THR A 229 -14.62 10.30 5.74
C THR A 229 -15.56 9.40 4.95
N ILE A 230 -15.41 8.09 5.13
CA ILE A 230 -16.35 7.09 4.64
C ILE A 230 -17.02 6.39 5.84
N SER A 231 -18.29 5.98 5.68
CA SER A 231 -19.08 5.31 6.73
C SER A 231 -18.44 4.03 7.25
N ASP A 232 -17.72 3.32 6.39
CA ASP A 232 -16.93 2.13 6.71
C ASP A 232 -15.51 2.29 6.16
N ALA A 233 -14.50 2.15 7.02
CA ALA A 233 -13.08 2.24 6.64
C ALA A 233 -12.64 1.14 5.67
N ALA A 234 -13.42 0.06 5.53
CA ALA A 234 -13.17 -1.02 4.58
C ALA A 234 -14.47 -1.46 3.86
N PRO A 235 -14.99 -0.60 2.97
CA PRO A 235 -16.33 -0.76 2.42
C PRO A 235 -16.45 -2.01 1.56
N VAL A 236 -17.58 -2.70 1.69
CA VAL A 236 -17.89 -3.94 0.97
C VAL A 236 -18.52 -3.63 -0.39
N ALA A 237 -17.98 -4.23 -1.45
CA ALA A 237 -18.49 -4.11 -2.81
C ALA A 237 -19.97 -4.51 -2.93
N GLY A 238 -20.73 -3.76 -3.73
CA GLY A 238 -22.16 -4.01 -3.95
C GLY A 238 -23.09 -3.61 -2.81
N MET A 239 -22.56 -3.21 -1.64
CA MET A 239 -23.34 -2.70 -0.52
C MET A 239 -23.49 -1.17 -0.60
N ASP A 240 -24.49 -0.62 0.09
CA ASP A 240 -24.67 0.82 0.18
C ASP A 240 -23.73 1.41 1.23
N HIS A 241 -23.01 2.46 0.83
CA HIS A 241 -22.07 3.19 1.69
C HIS A 241 -22.38 4.68 1.63
N GLN A 242 -21.78 5.45 2.53
CA GLN A 242 -21.87 6.91 2.49
C GLN A 242 -20.49 7.54 2.61
N VAL A 243 -20.29 8.59 1.84
CA VAL A 243 -19.23 9.57 2.11
C VAL A 243 -19.80 10.66 3.02
N CYS A 244 -18.99 11.11 3.96
CA CYS A 244 -19.36 12.14 4.94
C CYS A 244 -18.31 13.25 4.92
N TRP A 245 -18.75 14.48 4.63
CA TRP A 245 -17.92 15.67 4.79
C TRP A 245 -18.18 16.30 6.14
N LEU A 246 -17.09 16.50 6.89
CA LEU A 246 -17.07 17.15 8.19
C LEU A 246 -16.67 18.60 7.98
N LEU A 247 -17.59 19.52 8.26
CA LEU A 247 -17.42 20.94 8.01
C LEU A 247 -17.59 21.73 9.30
N GLU A 248 -16.69 22.64 9.59
CA GLU A 248 -16.77 23.46 10.79
C GLU A 248 -16.34 24.88 10.50
N ASN A 249 -17.16 25.84 10.92
CA ASN A 249 -16.75 27.22 11.10
C ASN A 249 -16.45 27.46 12.58
N LYS A 250 -15.27 27.98 12.88
CA LYS A 250 -14.80 28.29 14.24
C LYS A 250 -14.71 29.79 14.50
N ALA A 251 -14.94 30.59 13.47
CA ALA A 251 -15.02 32.04 13.55
C ALA A 251 -16.47 32.50 13.76
N GLU A 252 -16.64 33.73 14.23
CA GLU A 252 -17.98 34.36 14.31
C GLU A 252 -18.46 34.81 12.92
N GLN A 253 -17.52 35.13 12.03
CA GLN A 253 -17.81 35.53 10.66
C GLN A 253 -18.35 34.36 9.84
N GLU A 254 -19.29 34.63 8.95
CA GLU A 254 -19.81 33.64 8.00
C GLU A 254 -18.70 33.13 7.07
N VAL A 255 -18.63 31.81 6.89
CA VAL A 255 -17.70 31.17 5.95
C VAL A 255 -18.51 30.43 4.86
N PRO A 256 -18.40 30.84 3.58
CA PRO A 256 -18.97 30.07 2.47
C PRO A 256 -18.14 28.81 2.23
N ILE A 257 -18.81 27.69 2.03
CA ILE A 257 -18.22 26.41 1.69
C ILE A 257 -18.85 25.89 0.40
N TYR A 258 -18.00 25.48 -0.53
CA TYR A 258 -18.39 24.76 -1.73
C TYR A 258 -17.56 23.48 -1.82
N LEU A 259 -18.22 22.36 -2.11
CA LEU A 259 -17.59 21.06 -2.33
C LEU A 259 -18.08 20.48 -3.64
N LYS A 260 -17.15 19.92 -4.41
CA LYS A 260 -17.46 19.06 -5.55
C LYS A 260 -16.67 17.78 -5.45
N ALA A 261 -17.35 16.65 -5.39
CA ALA A 261 -16.72 15.36 -5.21
C ALA A 261 -17.04 14.38 -6.34
N SER A 262 -16.03 13.60 -6.71
CA SER A 262 -16.10 12.55 -7.72
C SER A 262 -15.26 11.34 -7.29
N GLY A 263 -15.77 10.14 -7.51
CA GLY A 263 -15.00 8.90 -7.35
C GLY A 263 -14.17 8.57 -8.60
N ASP A 264 -13.14 7.75 -8.43
CA ASP A 264 -12.35 7.16 -9.52
C ASP A 264 -12.87 5.78 -9.95
N GLU A 265 -12.45 5.33 -11.13
CA GLU A 265 -12.68 3.99 -11.69
C GLU A 265 -14.11 3.44 -11.49
N ALA A 266 -14.28 2.63 -10.43
CA ALA A 266 -15.44 1.82 -10.13
C ALA A 266 -16.22 2.32 -8.89
N VAL A 267 -15.80 3.43 -8.29
CA VAL A 267 -16.51 4.15 -7.23
C VAL A 267 -17.37 5.24 -7.87
N LYS A 268 -18.68 5.03 -7.92
CA LYS A 268 -19.60 6.02 -8.51
C LYS A 268 -20.05 7.01 -7.46
N LEU A 269 -19.53 8.22 -7.55
CA LEU A 269 -19.96 9.38 -6.78
C LEU A 269 -19.94 10.61 -7.69
N ASN A 270 -21.00 11.39 -7.62
CA ASN A 270 -21.03 12.76 -8.11
C ASN A 270 -21.85 13.57 -7.10
N ALA A 271 -21.15 14.34 -6.28
CA ALA A 271 -21.78 15.15 -5.24
C ALA A 271 -21.34 16.61 -5.38
N GLU A 272 -22.29 17.50 -5.20
CA GLU A 272 -22.06 18.94 -5.18
C GLU A 272 -22.81 19.52 -3.99
N PHE A 273 -22.12 20.32 -3.20
CA PHE A 273 -22.64 20.88 -1.97
C PHE A 273 -22.17 22.33 -1.84
N GLN A 274 -23.10 23.22 -1.49
CA GLN A 274 -22.79 24.61 -1.23
C GLN A 274 -23.60 25.10 -0.03
N GLN A 275 -22.92 25.70 0.94
CA GLN A 275 -23.54 26.22 2.15
C GLN A 275 -22.75 27.39 2.70
N LYS A 276 -23.42 28.29 3.42
CA LYS A 276 -22.79 29.31 4.26
C LYS A 276 -22.94 28.90 5.71
N LEU A 277 -21.82 28.72 6.40
CA LEU A 277 -21.80 28.39 7.83
C LEU A 277 -21.75 29.68 8.63
N GLN A 278 -22.80 29.95 9.41
CA GLN A 278 -22.94 31.17 10.21
C GLN A 278 -22.48 30.93 11.65
N GLY A 279 -21.67 31.86 12.16
CA GLY A 279 -21.09 31.75 13.50
C GLY A 279 -20.30 30.46 13.69
N LYS A 280 -20.03 30.14 14.95
CA LYS A 280 -19.36 28.89 15.33
C LYS A 280 -20.32 27.71 15.20
N THR A 281 -20.19 26.95 14.13
CA THR A 281 -21.07 25.81 13.86
C THR A 281 -20.32 24.68 13.16
N ALA A 282 -20.72 23.43 13.46
CA ALA A 282 -20.30 22.25 12.74
C ALA A 282 -21.48 21.68 11.94
N LEU A 283 -21.19 21.07 10.79
CA LEU A 283 -22.14 20.43 9.90
C LEU A 283 -21.53 19.16 9.31
N GLU A 284 -22.30 18.08 9.33
CA GLU A 284 -22.00 16.88 8.55
C GLU A 284 -22.87 16.87 7.29
N HIS A 285 -22.24 16.73 6.13
CA HIS A 285 -22.96 16.49 4.88
C HIS A 285 -22.67 15.07 4.40
N ARG A 286 -23.72 14.29 4.14
CA ARG A 286 -23.62 12.89 3.73
C ARG A 286 -24.19 12.70 2.34
N CYS A 287 -23.53 11.87 1.54
CA CYS A 287 -24.02 11.48 0.22
C CYS A 287 -23.82 9.98 0.02
N ASP A 288 -24.77 9.35 -0.67
CA ASP A 288 -24.72 7.94 -0.98
C ASP A 288 -23.56 7.63 -1.94
N LEU A 289 -22.82 6.59 -1.60
CA LEU A 289 -21.66 6.11 -2.32
C LEU A 289 -21.95 4.72 -2.88
N LYS A 290 -21.94 4.60 -4.21
CA LYS A 290 -22.19 3.32 -4.88
C LYS A 290 -20.90 2.68 -5.34
N ILE A 291 -20.62 1.48 -4.82
CA ILE A 291 -19.48 0.66 -5.19
C ILE A 291 -20.00 -0.55 -5.97
N GLY A 292 -19.54 -0.72 -7.21
CA GLY A 292 -19.96 -1.86 -8.04
C GLY A 292 -19.61 -3.21 -7.40
N ALA A 293 -20.44 -4.24 -7.59
CA ALA A 293 -20.16 -5.59 -7.06
C ALA A 293 -18.88 -6.19 -7.65
N GLU A 294 -18.63 -5.93 -8.94
CA GLU A 294 -17.47 -6.44 -9.70
C GLU A 294 -16.19 -5.61 -9.50
N VAL A 295 -16.19 -4.61 -8.59
CA VAL A 295 -14.99 -3.80 -8.34
C VAL A 295 -13.85 -4.73 -7.90
N PRO A 296 -12.67 -4.70 -8.56
CA PRO A 296 -11.59 -5.57 -8.18
C PRO A 296 -11.09 -5.21 -6.79
N GLN A 297 -10.83 -6.24 -5.98
CA GLN A 297 -10.12 -6.05 -4.72
C GLN A 297 -8.64 -5.82 -5.02
N LYS A 298 -8.13 -4.65 -4.63
CA LYS A 298 -6.72 -4.26 -4.78
C LYS A 298 -5.91 -4.75 -3.57
N ASP A 299 -4.74 -5.32 -3.82
CA ASP A 299 -3.82 -5.80 -2.79
C ASP A 299 -3.27 -4.62 -1.94
N LYS A 300 -2.62 -4.92 -0.81
CA LYS A 300 -2.12 -3.90 0.15
C LYS A 300 -1.17 -2.89 -0.50
N ASP A 301 -0.36 -3.35 -1.45
CA ASP A 301 0.67 -2.54 -2.11
C ASP A 301 0.13 -1.71 -3.29
N GLU A 302 -1.07 -2.04 -3.77
CA GLU A 302 -1.73 -1.31 -4.85
C GLU A 302 -2.39 -0.02 -4.31
N ALA A 303 -2.52 1.01 -5.15
CA ALA A 303 -3.22 2.23 -4.78
C ALA A 303 -4.72 1.95 -4.57
N ALA A 304 -5.28 2.38 -3.43
CA ALA A 304 -6.73 2.30 -3.21
C ALA A 304 -7.48 3.16 -4.24
N ASN A 305 -8.76 2.83 -4.47
CA ASN A 305 -9.69 3.76 -5.10
C ASN A 305 -9.81 5.03 -4.24
N ARG A 306 -10.23 6.15 -4.83
CA ARG A 306 -10.24 7.45 -4.17
C ARG A 306 -11.51 8.22 -4.49
N ILE A 307 -12.03 8.91 -3.48
CA ILE A 307 -12.95 10.03 -3.69
C ILE A 307 -12.11 11.30 -3.71
N LYS A 308 -12.12 12.01 -4.83
CA LYS A 308 -11.54 13.34 -4.94
C LYS A 308 -12.62 14.38 -4.66
N THR A 309 -12.40 15.21 -3.64
CA THR A 309 -13.23 16.37 -3.31
C THR A 309 -12.42 17.65 -3.53
N ILE A 310 -12.91 18.53 -4.40
CA ILE A 310 -12.44 19.90 -4.49
C ILE A 310 -13.27 20.71 -3.50
N ALA A 311 -12.62 21.22 -2.45
CA ALA A 311 -13.24 22.04 -1.42
C ALA A 311 -12.78 23.50 -1.57
N VAL A 312 -13.73 24.42 -1.55
CA VAL A 312 -13.47 25.86 -1.44
C VAL A 312 -14.09 26.34 -0.13
N VAL A 313 -13.25 26.77 0.80
CA VAL A 313 -13.66 27.27 2.12
C VAL A 313 -13.24 28.73 2.23
N GLY A 314 -14.21 29.64 2.26
CA GLY A 314 -13.95 31.07 2.09
C GLY A 314 -13.36 31.35 0.71
N THR A 315 -12.08 31.73 0.68
CA THR A 315 -11.31 31.98 -0.54
C THR A 315 -10.26 30.90 -0.81
N GLU A 316 -10.16 29.89 0.05
CA GLU A 316 -9.10 28.89 0.03
C GLU A 316 -9.58 27.63 -0.69
N ALA A 317 -8.89 27.24 -1.76
CA ALA A 317 -9.15 25.99 -2.48
C ALA A 317 -8.21 24.88 -1.98
N ILE A 318 -8.79 23.72 -1.69
CA ILE A 318 -8.10 22.54 -1.19
C ILE A 318 -8.58 21.32 -1.98
N VAL A 319 -7.67 20.40 -2.28
CA VAL A 319 -8.03 19.07 -2.80
C VAL A 319 -7.95 18.06 -1.67
N LEU A 320 -9.07 17.42 -1.38
CA LEU A 320 -9.14 16.27 -0.48
C LEU A 320 -9.28 14.98 -1.30
N GLU A 321 -8.59 13.93 -0.88
CA GLU A 321 -8.67 12.60 -1.47
C GLU A 321 -8.81 11.57 -0.35
N THR A 322 -9.96 10.89 -0.29
CA THR A 322 -10.27 9.85 0.71
C THR A 322 -10.17 8.47 0.08
N GLY A 323 -9.46 7.55 0.71
CA GLY A 323 -9.15 6.23 0.19
C GLY A 323 -10.28 5.23 0.44
N ILE A 324 -10.53 4.39 -0.56
CA ILE A 324 -11.56 3.35 -0.56
C ILE A 324 -10.89 2.04 -0.91
N ARG A 325 -10.47 1.31 0.14
CA ARG A 325 -9.99 -0.06 0.01
C ARG A 325 -11.17 -1.02 0.04
N VAL A 326 -11.73 -1.29 -1.14
CA VAL A 326 -12.90 -2.14 -1.29
C VAL A 326 -12.58 -3.59 -0.92
N ARG A 327 -13.47 -4.21 -0.14
CA ARG A 327 -13.47 -5.65 0.13
C ARG A 327 -14.60 -6.33 -0.62
N GLN A 328 -14.38 -7.57 -1.05
CA GLN A 328 -15.46 -8.39 -1.56
C GLN A 328 -16.33 -8.91 -0.42
N PRO A 329 -17.66 -9.04 -0.58
CA PRO A 329 -18.56 -9.57 0.45
C PRO A 329 -18.18 -11.01 0.85
N LEU A 330 -17.61 -11.75 -0.11
CA LEU A 330 -17.11 -13.10 0.07
C LEU A 330 -15.67 -13.20 -0.42
N THR A 331 -14.80 -13.82 0.38
CA THR A 331 -13.48 -14.28 -0.08
C THR A 331 -13.52 -15.80 -0.21
N ILE A 332 -13.11 -16.33 -1.35
CA ILE A 332 -13.17 -17.76 -1.66
C ILE A 332 -11.76 -18.26 -1.93
N ASP A 333 -11.33 -19.28 -1.20
CA ASP A 333 -10.02 -19.93 -1.34
C ASP A 333 -10.16 -21.45 -1.48
N LEU A 334 -9.17 -22.09 -2.10
CA LEU A 334 -9.00 -23.56 -2.06
C LEU A 334 -8.13 -23.96 -0.85
N TYR A 335 -8.55 -24.99 -0.11
CA TYR A 335 -7.84 -25.51 1.06
C TYR A 335 -7.77 -27.05 1.07
N PRO A 336 -6.67 -27.68 1.50
CA PRO A 336 -5.39 -27.05 1.84
C PRO A 336 -4.72 -26.44 0.61
N GLY A 337 -3.88 -25.42 0.82
CA GLY A 337 -3.11 -24.82 -0.27
C GLY A 337 -2.16 -25.84 -0.93
N ALA A 338 -1.58 -26.73 -0.11
CA ALA A 338 -0.80 -27.87 -0.58
C ALA A 338 -1.67 -29.12 -0.74
N LEU A 339 -2.02 -29.44 -1.97
CA LEU A 339 -2.78 -30.64 -2.28
C LEU A 339 -1.89 -31.91 -2.19
N PRO A 340 -2.43 -33.07 -1.79
CA PRO A 340 -1.71 -34.34 -1.88
C PRO A 340 -1.10 -34.58 -3.27
N PRO A 341 0.09 -35.20 -3.36
CA PRO A 341 0.72 -35.50 -4.65
C PRO A 341 -0.13 -36.46 -5.47
N PHE A 342 0.01 -36.35 -6.80
CA PHE A 342 -0.56 -37.26 -7.78
C PHE A 342 0.17 -38.59 -7.74
N VAL A 343 -0.58 -39.66 -7.49
CA VAL A 343 -0.08 -41.04 -7.40
C VAL A 343 -0.51 -41.86 -8.62
N ALA A 344 -1.77 -41.71 -9.06
CA ALA A 344 -2.30 -42.47 -10.18
C ALA A 344 -3.58 -41.84 -10.78
N LYS A 345 -3.85 -42.17 -12.04
CA LYS A 345 -5.10 -41.81 -12.73
C LYS A 345 -6.31 -42.31 -11.95
N GLY A 346 -7.32 -41.45 -11.80
CA GLY A 346 -8.54 -41.75 -11.03
C GLY A 346 -8.42 -41.50 -9.52
N GLN A 347 -7.28 -40.98 -9.04
CA GLN A 347 -7.15 -40.50 -7.67
C GLN A 347 -8.21 -39.42 -7.36
N LYS A 348 -8.78 -39.54 -6.17
CA LYS A 348 -9.72 -38.57 -5.61
C LYS A 348 -9.00 -37.79 -4.52
N ILE A 349 -8.74 -36.52 -4.78
CA ILE A 349 -8.06 -35.62 -3.85
C ILE A 349 -9.13 -34.86 -3.07
N LYS A 350 -9.16 -35.03 -1.75
CA LYS A 350 -10.09 -34.30 -0.88
C LYS A 350 -9.57 -32.88 -0.65
N ALA A 351 -10.44 -31.90 -0.80
CA ALA A 351 -10.15 -30.50 -0.52
C ALA A 351 -11.43 -29.80 -0.01
N TYR A 352 -11.32 -28.53 0.33
CA TYR A 352 -12.39 -27.67 0.75
C TYR A 352 -12.32 -26.36 -0.03
N ILE A 353 -13.46 -25.85 -0.45
CA ILE A 353 -13.58 -24.42 -0.75
C ILE A 353 -13.87 -23.71 0.57
N ARG A 354 -12.92 -22.86 0.99
CA ARG A 354 -13.07 -22.03 2.18
C ARG A 354 -13.66 -20.69 1.75
N LEU A 355 -14.82 -20.36 2.30
CA LEU A 355 -15.54 -19.13 2.01
C LEU A 355 -15.56 -18.27 3.27
N LYS A 356 -14.98 -17.07 3.21
CA LYS A 356 -15.03 -16.08 4.28
C LYS A 356 -16.17 -15.10 4.01
N ASN A 357 -17.12 -15.02 4.92
CA ASN A 357 -18.10 -13.96 4.94
C ASN A 357 -17.45 -12.69 5.49
N ASN A 358 -17.38 -11.62 4.69
CA ASN A 358 -16.85 -10.32 5.13
C ASN A 358 -17.96 -9.36 5.60
N LEU A 359 -19.23 -9.76 5.53
CA LEU A 359 -20.37 -9.00 6.04
C LEU A 359 -20.48 -9.12 7.56
N ASP A 360 -21.16 -8.16 8.17
CA ASP A 360 -21.44 -8.06 9.60
C ASP A 360 -22.68 -8.85 10.04
N ARG A 361 -23.22 -9.67 9.14
CA ARG A 361 -24.41 -10.51 9.34
C ARG A 361 -24.21 -11.91 8.74
N PRO A 362 -24.90 -12.94 9.26
CA PRO A 362 -24.83 -14.28 8.69
C PRO A 362 -25.44 -14.31 7.29
N ILE A 363 -24.94 -15.22 6.46
CA ILE A 363 -25.45 -15.45 5.10
C ILE A 363 -25.60 -16.95 4.82
N ALA A 364 -26.51 -17.27 3.92
CA ALA A 364 -26.65 -18.60 3.34
C ALA A 364 -26.74 -18.49 1.83
N GLY A 365 -26.22 -19.49 1.13
CA GLY A 365 -26.09 -19.44 -0.31
C GLY A 365 -25.62 -20.73 -0.94
N ARG A 366 -25.31 -20.66 -2.24
CA ARG A 366 -24.78 -21.77 -3.04
C ARG A 366 -23.52 -21.34 -3.80
N LEU A 367 -22.59 -22.27 -3.92
CA LEU A 367 -21.36 -22.11 -4.68
C LEU A 367 -21.46 -22.84 -6.02
N GLN A 368 -21.04 -22.18 -7.09
CA GLN A 368 -20.80 -22.76 -8.41
C GLN A 368 -19.30 -22.76 -8.69
N ILE A 369 -18.76 -23.91 -9.10
CA ILE A 369 -17.36 -24.08 -9.47
C ILE A 369 -17.28 -24.51 -10.93
N THR A 370 -16.46 -23.82 -11.72
CA THR A 370 -16.19 -24.14 -13.12
C THR A 370 -14.72 -24.50 -13.29
N PRO A 371 -14.35 -25.79 -13.39
CA PRO A 371 -12.95 -26.19 -13.55
C PRO A 371 -12.44 -26.03 -14.98
N SER A 372 -11.13 -25.81 -15.12
CA SER A 372 -10.42 -25.85 -16.40
C SER A 372 -10.39 -27.27 -16.99
N PRO A 373 -10.19 -27.43 -18.31
CA PRO A 373 -10.05 -28.74 -18.95
C PRO A 373 -9.02 -29.63 -18.23
N GLY A 374 -9.34 -30.92 -18.06
CA GLY A 374 -8.48 -31.90 -17.40
C GLY A 374 -8.63 -32.00 -15.87
N LEU A 375 -9.38 -31.09 -15.24
CA LEU A 375 -9.75 -31.16 -13.82
C LEU A 375 -11.25 -31.41 -13.68
N THR A 376 -11.63 -32.36 -12.82
CA THR A 376 -13.01 -32.61 -12.40
C THR A 376 -13.18 -32.25 -10.94
N VAL A 377 -14.30 -31.59 -10.61
CA VAL A 377 -14.67 -31.20 -9.25
C VAL A 377 -16.02 -31.82 -8.92
N ALA A 378 -16.13 -32.47 -7.76
CA ALA A 378 -17.39 -32.98 -7.23
C ALA A 378 -17.60 -32.49 -5.79
N TYR A 379 -18.78 -31.96 -5.48
CA TYR A 379 -19.19 -31.66 -4.11
C TYR A 379 -19.36 -32.97 -3.32
N GLN A 380 -18.97 -32.97 -2.05
CA GLN A 380 -19.27 -34.09 -1.15
C GLN A 380 -20.61 -33.82 -0.46
N ASP A 381 -21.55 -34.77 -0.52
CA ASP A 381 -22.80 -34.70 0.23
C ASP A 381 -22.48 -34.62 1.73
N GLN A 382 -22.92 -33.54 2.39
CA GLN A 382 -22.74 -33.35 3.83
C GLN A 382 -23.70 -34.21 4.66
N ASN A 383 -24.70 -34.85 4.05
CA ASN A 383 -25.72 -35.66 4.73
C ASN A 383 -25.71 -37.10 4.20
N GLN A 384 -24.85 -37.97 4.72
CA GLN A 384 -24.95 -39.42 4.48
C GLN A 384 -26.02 -40.13 5.33
N ASP A 385 -26.66 -39.44 6.28
CA ASP A 385 -27.60 -40.05 7.25
C ASP A 385 -29.09 -39.80 6.97
N GLN A 386 -29.47 -39.17 5.85
CA GLN A 386 -30.88 -39.02 5.47
C GLN A 386 -31.13 -39.57 4.06
N ALA A 387 -31.55 -40.84 4.03
CA ALA A 387 -32.17 -41.42 2.85
C ALA A 387 -33.47 -40.65 2.55
N HIS A 388 -33.52 -40.06 1.36
CA HIS A 388 -34.63 -39.28 0.77
C HIS A 388 -34.74 -37.81 1.22
N GLN A 389 -34.10 -36.89 0.49
CA GLN A 389 -34.73 -35.87 -0.37
C GLN A 389 -33.67 -34.86 -0.87
N ASP A 390 -33.82 -34.45 -2.13
CA ASP A 390 -33.12 -33.38 -2.87
C ASP A 390 -31.65 -33.55 -3.26
N ARG A 391 -31.44 -33.99 -4.51
CA ARG A 391 -30.20 -33.85 -5.28
C ARG A 391 -29.83 -32.38 -5.61
N ASP A 392 -30.61 -31.41 -5.14
CA ASP A 392 -30.44 -29.97 -5.37
C ASP A 392 -29.62 -29.24 -4.27
N GLN A 393 -29.04 -29.98 -3.31
CA GLN A 393 -28.23 -29.41 -2.23
C GLN A 393 -26.72 -29.28 -2.54
N ASN A 394 -26.30 -29.43 -3.80
CA ASN A 394 -24.89 -29.31 -4.18
C ASN A 394 -24.35 -27.89 -3.98
N GLY A 395 -23.29 -27.76 -3.18
CA GLY A 395 -22.55 -26.50 -3.00
C GLY A 395 -23.22 -25.48 -2.08
N HIS A 396 -24.24 -25.85 -1.31
CA HIS A 396 -24.82 -24.94 -0.31
C HIS A 396 -23.85 -24.65 0.83
N PHE A 397 -23.93 -23.45 1.39
CA PHE A 397 -23.16 -23.03 2.55
C PHE A 397 -23.96 -22.09 3.44
N SER A 398 -23.59 -22.06 4.72
CA SER A 398 -23.98 -21.04 5.67
C SER A 398 -22.74 -20.56 6.40
N ALA A 399 -22.58 -19.23 6.50
CA ALA A 399 -21.45 -18.60 7.15
C ALA A 399 -21.93 -17.50 8.09
N ASP A 400 -21.54 -17.58 9.36
CA ASP A 400 -21.81 -16.52 10.34
C ASP A 400 -21.14 -15.19 9.94
N ALA A 401 -21.61 -14.10 10.52
CA ALA A 401 -21.04 -12.76 10.34
C ALA A 401 -19.53 -12.78 10.58
N ARG A 402 -18.73 -12.31 9.61
CA ARG A 402 -17.26 -12.26 9.71
C ARG A 402 -16.55 -13.61 9.93
N HIS A 403 -17.23 -14.73 9.68
CA HIS A 403 -16.69 -16.08 9.88
C HIS A 403 -16.50 -16.85 8.57
N TYR A 404 -15.92 -18.04 8.68
CA TYR A 404 -15.63 -18.94 7.56
C TYR A 404 -16.67 -20.07 7.47
N ALA A 405 -16.98 -20.47 6.24
CA ALA A 405 -17.62 -21.74 5.91
C ALA A 405 -16.67 -22.60 5.08
N GLY A 406 -16.80 -23.92 5.20
CA GLY A 406 -16.04 -24.89 4.41
C GLY A 406 -16.96 -25.78 3.59
N ILE A 407 -16.76 -25.81 2.28
CA ILE A 407 -17.51 -26.68 1.36
C ILE A 407 -16.58 -27.81 0.93
N PRO A 408 -16.80 -29.06 1.38
CA PRO A 408 -15.96 -30.18 1.01
C PRO A 408 -16.15 -30.54 -0.46
N ILE A 409 -15.03 -30.69 -1.16
CA ILE A 409 -14.97 -31.07 -2.57
C ILE A 409 -13.99 -32.22 -2.79
N THR A 410 -14.15 -32.89 -3.92
CA THR A 410 -13.21 -33.87 -4.43
C THR A 410 -12.70 -33.42 -5.79
N LEU A 411 -11.38 -33.33 -5.92
CA LEU A 411 -10.69 -33.05 -7.17
C LEU A 411 -10.21 -34.37 -7.79
N SER A 412 -10.33 -34.49 -9.12
CA SER A 412 -9.76 -35.59 -9.90
C SER A 412 -9.16 -35.08 -11.19
N CYS A 413 -7.97 -35.57 -11.54
CA CYS A 413 -7.30 -35.29 -12.80
C CYS A 413 -6.63 -36.57 -13.34
N ASP A 414 -6.27 -36.54 -14.62
CA ASP A 414 -5.61 -37.68 -15.29
C ASP A 414 -4.08 -37.58 -15.26
N GLN A 415 -3.52 -36.41 -15.00
CA GLN A 415 -2.10 -36.10 -14.97
C GLN A 415 -1.81 -35.05 -13.88
N PRO A 416 -0.57 -34.96 -13.36
CA PRO A 416 -0.15 -33.83 -12.55
C PRO A 416 -0.18 -32.53 -13.36
N GLY A 417 -0.38 -31.39 -12.70
CA GLY A 417 -0.51 -30.12 -13.40
C GLY A 417 -0.92 -28.95 -12.50
N VAL A 418 -0.85 -27.75 -13.09
CA VAL A 418 -1.44 -26.53 -12.54
C VAL A 418 -2.78 -26.33 -13.22
N TYR A 419 -3.87 -26.44 -12.46
CA TYR A 419 -5.24 -26.32 -12.94
C TYR A 419 -5.92 -25.08 -12.38
N HIS A 420 -6.87 -24.54 -13.14
CA HIS A 420 -7.67 -23.38 -12.73
C HIS A 420 -9.10 -23.80 -12.44
N LEU A 421 -9.75 -23.11 -11.51
CA LEU A 421 -11.19 -23.22 -11.31
C LEU A 421 -11.77 -21.87 -10.94
N ASP A 422 -12.87 -21.50 -11.57
CA ASP A 422 -13.60 -20.28 -11.28
C ASP A 422 -14.69 -20.57 -10.25
N ALA A 423 -14.64 -19.87 -9.13
CA ALA A 423 -15.65 -19.96 -8.07
C ALA A 423 -16.58 -18.75 -8.10
N LEU A 424 -17.88 -19.01 -8.04
CA LEU A 424 -18.94 -18.00 -8.01
C LEU A 424 -19.95 -18.35 -6.92
N ALA A 425 -20.19 -17.44 -5.98
CA ALA A 425 -21.14 -17.66 -4.89
C ALA A 425 -22.40 -16.82 -5.07
N PHE A 426 -23.56 -17.45 -4.95
CA PHE A 426 -24.87 -16.81 -4.87
C PHE A 426 -25.32 -16.87 -3.42
N TYR A 427 -25.79 -15.77 -2.84
CA TYR A 427 -26.19 -15.72 -1.44
C TYR A 427 -27.35 -14.75 -1.22
N ASN A 428 -28.18 -15.07 -0.24
CA ASN A 428 -29.26 -14.20 0.17
C ASN A 428 -28.73 -13.17 1.17
N ASP A 429 -29.01 -11.90 0.90
CA ASP A 429 -28.68 -10.79 1.79
C ASP A 429 -29.97 -10.20 2.38
N ASP A 430 -30.36 -10.72 3.55
CA ASP A 430 -31.46 -10.19 4.36
C ASP A 430 -30.93 -9.09 5.29
N GLU A 431 -30.94 -7.85 4.81
CA GLU A 431 -30.53 -6.67 5.59
C GLU A 431 -31.38 -6.44 6.86
N SER A 432 -32.57 -7.06 6.96
CA SER A 432 -33.50 -6.88 8.08
C SER A 432 -33.13 -7.64 9.36
N GLY A 433 -32.10 -8.50 9.35
CA GLY A 433 -31.62 -9.20 10.55
C GLY A 433 -32.62 -10.20 11.16
N SER A 434 -33.76 -10.44 10.52
CA SER A 434 -34.68 -11.51 10.93
C SER A 434 -34.19 -12.83 10.33
N GLY A 435 -33.36 -13.56 11.08
CA GLY A 435 -32.86 -14.91 10.75
C GLY A 435 -33.96 -15.98 10.68
N GLY A 436 -34.99 -15.75 9.86
CA GLY A 436 -36.09 -16.65 9.61
C GLY A 436 -35.92 -17.33 8.27
N VAL A 437 -35.65 -18.64 8.30
CA VAL A 437 -35.81 -19.52 7.13
C VAL A 437 -37.27 -19.42 6.67
N GLY A 438 -37.53 -18.74 5.55
CA GLY A 438 -38.85 -18.71 4.90
C GLY A 438 -39.46 -17.35 4.55
N GLY A 439 -38.73 -16.24 4.61
CA GLY A 439 -39.21 -14.93 4.11
C GLY A 439 -38.85 -14.70 2.65
N ASP A 440 -39.84 -14.59 1.76
CA ASP A 440 -39.74 -14.34 0.31
C ASP A 440 -39.26 -12.90 -0.05
N GLY A 441 -38.35 -12.33 0.75
CA GLY A 441 -37.97 -10.91 0.72
C GLY A 441 -36.47 -10.61 0.57
N GLY A 442 -35.61 -11.63 0.62
CA GLY A 442 -34.16 -11.46 0.49
C GLY A 442 -33.72 -11.21 -0.94
N ARG A 443 -32.87 -10.20 -1.14
CA ARG A 443 -32.26 -9.95 -2.46
C ARG A 443 -31.15 -10.97 -2.67
N GLU A 444 -31.32 -11.90 -3.61
CA GLU A 444 -30.23 -12.77 -4.04
C GLU A 444 -29.12 -11.91 -4.66
N ARG A 445 -27.90 -12.06 -4.15
CA ARG A 445 -26.69 -11.40 -4.63
C ARG A 445 -25.71 -12.43 -5.15
N CYS A 446 -24.81 -11.97 -6.01
CA CYS A 446 -23.72 -12.77 -6.55
C CYS A 446 -22.38 -12.16 -6.13
N SER A 447 -21.40 -12.99 -5.77
CA SER A 447 -20.01 -12.55 -5.71
C SER A 447 -19.47 -12.27 -7.11
N ARG A 448 -18.34 -11.57 -7.22
CA ARG A 448 -17.53 -11.68 -8.44
C ARG A 448 -17.02 -13.10 -8.62
N ILE A 449 -16.57 -13.41 -9.83
CA ILE A 449 -15.80 -14.64 -10.09
C ILE A 449 -14.45 -14.53 -9.37
N GLN A 450 -14.11 -15.59 -8.63
CA GLN A 450 -12.83 -15.73 -7.94
C GLN A 450 -12.06 -16.91 -8.57
N PRO A 451 -11.00 -16.61 -9.35
CA PRO A 451 -10.17 -17.65 -9.94
C PRO A 451 -9.30 -18.28 -8.84
N LEU A 452 -9.35 -19.60 -8.73
CA LEU A 452 -8.52 -20.39 -7.82
C LEU A 452 -7.56 -21.26 -8.63
N THR A 453 -6.46 -21.65 -8.00
CA THR A 453 -5.47 -22.53 -8.61
C THR A 453 -5.31 -23.79 -7.78
N ALA A 454 -5.39 -24.95 -8.43
CA ALA A 454 -5.07 -26.25 -7.87
C ALA A 454 -3.73 -26.73 -8.45
N VAL A 455 -2.68 -26.71 -7.64
CA VAL A 455 -1.35 -27.23 -8.01
C VAL A 455 -1.27 -28.69 -7.55
N ILE A 456 -1.25 -29.62 -8.50
CA ILE A 456 -1.20 -31.05 -8.25
C ILE A 456 0.16 -31.57 -8.72
N VAL A 457 1.09 -31.73 -7.78
CA VAL A 457 2.48 -32.17 -8.04
C VAL A 457 2.55 -33.69 -8.23
N PRO A 458 3.44 -34.22 -9.10
CA PRO A 458 3.71 -35.66 -9.15
C PRO A 458 4.49 -36.12 -7.92
N LEU A 459 4.30 -37.39 -7.53
CA LEU A 459 5.17 -38.03 -6.54
C LEU A 459 6.63 -38.06 -7.05
N GLY A 460 7.56 -37.53 -6.26
CA GLY A 460 8.99 -37.47 -6.56
C GLY A 460 9.40 -36.44 -7.62
N GLY A 461 8.52 -35.51 -8.01
CA GLY A 461 8.81 -34.53 -9.04
C GLY A 461 8.33 -33.12 -8.72
N SER A 462 8.43 -32.25 -9.72
CA SER A 462 8.01 -30.86 -9.66
C SER A 462 7.05 -30.53 -10.80
N ILE A 463 6.28 -29.46 -10.63
CA ILE A 463 5.46 -28.88 -11.68
C ILE A 463 5.67 -27.37 -11.71
N ALA A 464 5.84 -26.82 -12.90
CA ALA A 464 5.74 -25.38 -13.11
C ALA A 464 4.42 -25.03 -13.79
N GLY A 465 3.89 -23.84 -13.50
CA GLY A 465 2.73 -23.32 -14.20
C GLY A 465 2.55 -21.82 -13.96
N ILE A 466 1.60 -21.23 -14.67
CA ILE A 466 1.29 -19.81 -14.58
C ILE A 466 -0.09 -19.68 -13.94
N THR A 467 -0.18 -18.87 -12.90
CA THR A 467 -1.44 -18.47 -12.26
C THR A 467 -1.88 -17.09 -12.77
N GLU A 468 -3.01 -16.59 -12.28
CA GLU A 468 -3.46 -15.23 -12.60
C GLU A 468 -2.40 -14.18 -12.20
N LYS A 469 -1.84 -14.30 -11.00
CA LYS A 469 -0.93 -13.31 -10.41
C LYS A 469 0.57 -13.63 -10.60
N ASP A 470 0.92 -14.91 -10.56
CA ASP A 470 2.31 -15.36 -10.41
C ASP A 470 2.64 -16.57 -11.31
N GLY A 471 3.92 -16.79 -11.59
CA GLY A 471 4.43 -18.12 -11.93
C GLY A 471 4.63 -18.96 -10.67
N VAL A 472 4.32 -20.26 -10.73
CA VAL A 472 4.53 -21.19 -9.61
C VAL A 472 5.40 -22.37 -10.07
N LEU A 473 6.36 -22.75 -9.23
CA LEU A 473 7.15 -23.98 -9.36
C LEU A 473 7.06 -24.72 -8.02
N GLU A 474 6.45 -25.89 -8.02
CA GLU A 474 6.11 -26.61 -6.80
C GLU A 474 6.56 -28.07 -6.88
N ASN A 475 7.09 -28.59 -5.77
CA ASN A 475 7.35 -30.02 -5.55
C ASN A 475 6.67 -30.49 -4.26
N GLU A 476 7.02 -31.65 -3.71
CA GLU A 476 6.36 -32.15 -2.48
C GLU A 476 6.62 -31.29 -1.23
N ALA A 477 7.71 -30.52 -1.19
CA ALA A 477 8.18 -29.80 0.00
C ALA A 477 8.18 -28.27 -0.15
N LEU A 478 8.39 -27.75 -1.35
CA LEU A 478 8.63 -26.33 -1.61
C LEU A 478 7.70 -25.79 -2.69
N CYS A 479 7.27 -24.55 -2.52
CA CYS A 479 6.56 -23.75 -3.50
C CYS A 479 7.35 -22.47 -3.76
N LEU A 480 7.87 -22.30 -4.97
CA LEU A 480 8.45 -21.06 -5.45
C LEU A 480 7.37 -20.29 -6.19
N LYS A 481 7.13 -19.03 -5.80
CA LYS A 481 6.25 -18.10 -6.51
C LYS A 481 7.04 -16.94 -7.07
N LEU A 482 6.83 -16.64 -8.34
CA LEU A 482 7.47 -15.54 -9.06
C LEU A 482 6.42 -14.55 -9.51
N ARG A 483 6.47 -13.31 -9.01
CA ARG A 483 5.48 -12.28 -9.33
C ARG A 483 5.64 -11.79 -10.77
N LYS A 484 4.53 -11.57 -11.45
CA LYS A 484 4.51 -10.96 -12.80
C LYS A 484 4.93 -9.48 -12.83
N HIS A 485 5.01 -8.82 -11.66
CA HIS A 485 5.46 -7.43 -11.55
C HIS A 485 6.63 -7.37 -10.57
N GLY A 486 7.70 -6.68 -10.95
CA GLY A 486 8.90 -6.53 -10.11
C GLY A 486 9.79 -7.78 -10.02
N GLY A 487 9.32 -8.92 -10.53
CA GLY A 487 10.09 -10.17 -10.53
C GLY A 487 10.39 -10.76 -9.16
N HIS A 488 9.83 -10.21 -8.10
CA HIS A 488 10.01 -10.70 -6.75
C HIS A 488 9.63 -12.18 -6.67
N PHE A 489 10.53 -13.00 -6.14
CA PHE A 489 10.26 -14.40 -5.89
C PHE A 489 10.28 -14.73 -4.40
N THR A 490 9.42 -15.68 -4.03
CA THR A 490 9.30 -16.21 -2.67
C THR A 490 9.43 -17.71 -2.70
N ILE A 491 10.09 -18.28 -1.68
CA ILE A 491 10.21 -19.70 -1.43
C ILE A 491 9.42 -20.00 -0.16
N ILE A 492 8.46 -20.90 -0.27
CA ILE A 492 7.51 -21.23 0.79
C ILE A 492 7.64 -22.72 1.09
N ASP A 493 7.68 -23.09 2.37
CA ASP A 493 7.50 -24.47 2.80
C ASP A 493 6.05 -24.87 2.48
N ARG A 494 5.90 -25.84 1.59
CA ARG A 494 4.61 -26.22 1.05
C ARG A 494 3.66 -26.78 2.11
N MET A 495 4.19 -27.56 3.04
CA MET A 495 3.39 -28.29 4.02
C MET A 495 2.84 -27.38 5.12
N THR A 496 3.65 -26.40 5.54
CA THR A 496 3.33 -25.46 6.61
C THR A 496 2.79 -24.12 6.09
N GLY A 497 3.11 -23.76 4.85
CA GLY A 497 2.86 -22.44 4.28
C GLY A 497 3.83 -21.36 4.77
N GLU A 498 4.90 -21.72 5.49
CA GLU A 498 5.87 -20.78 6.06
C GLU A 498 6.78 -20.20 4.97
N LEU A 499 7.04 -18.88 5.02
CA LEU A 499 8.01 -18.23 4.14
C LEU A 499 9.44 -18.63 4.54
N ILE A 500 10.14 -19.36 3.67
CA ILE A 500 11.54 -19.76 3.88
C ILE A 500 12.49 -18.63 3.48
N GLY A 501 12.18 -17.95 2.37
CA GLY A 501 13.02 -16.90 1.83
C GLY A 501 12.32 -16.13 0.73
N ALA A 502 12.81 -14.93 0.47
CA ALA A 502 12.34 -14.10 -0.62
C ALA A 502 13.51 -13.29 -1.17
N GLN A 503 13.45 -12.96 -2.46
CA GLN A 503 14.44 -12.13 -3.12
C GLN A 503 13.79 -11.37 -4.26
N ASP A 504 14.09 -10.08 -4.34
CA ASP A 504 13.79 -9.25 -5.51
C ASP A 504 14.74 -9.63 -6.66
N ILE A 505 14.31 -9.50 -7.91
CA ILE A 505 15.24 -9.65 -9.04
C ILE A 505 16.41 -8.69 -8.83
N GLU A 506 17.63 -9.21 -8.99
CA GLU A 506 18.87 -8.54 -8.59
C GLU A 506 18.90 -7.07 -9.00
N SER A 507 19.16 -6.20 -8.03
CA SER A 507 19.63 -4.84 -8.27
C SER A 507 21.05 -4.95 -8.83
N LEU A 508 21.20 -4.93 -10.15
CA LEU A 508 22.50 -4.93 -10.81
C LEU A 508 23.14 -3.54 -10.67
N GLY A 509 23.72 -3.25 -9.50
CA GLY A 509 24.53 -2.06 -9.24
C GLY A 509 23.94 -1.09 -8.20
N PRO A 510 24.78 -0.20 -7.65
CA PRO A 510 24.33 0.89 -6.79
C PRO A 510 23.67 2.03 -7.60
N PRO A 511 22.63 2.70 -7.06
CA PRO A 511 22.03 2.47 -5.75
C PRO A 511 21.11 1.25 -5.73
N PHE A 512 21.23 0.45 -4.67
CA PHE A 512 20.50 -0.82 -4.48
C PHE A 512 18.97 -0.68 -4.31
N TRP A 513 18.41 0.55 -4.32
CA TRP A 513 16.98 0.83 -4.29
C TRP A 513 16.67 2.31 -4.63
N PRO A 514 15.59 2.62 -5.37
CA PRO A 514 14.66 1.70 -6.03
C PRO A 514 15.32 1.05 -7.25
N ASN A 515 15.04 -0.24 -7.48
CA ASN A 515 15.53 -0.97 -8.65
C ASN A 515 14.65 -0.68 -9.87
N GLU A 516 15.27 -0.48 -11.04
CA GLU A 516 14.61 -0.25 -12.33
C GLU A 516 13.63 -1.37 -12.74
N PHE A 517 13.82 -2.58 -12.19
CA PHE A 517 12.94 -3.72 -12.46
C PHE A 517 11.67 -3.75 -11.60
N GLU A 518 11.57 -2.99 -10.49
CA GLU A 518 10.46 -3.11 -9.52
C GLU A 518 9.10 -2.75 -10.11
N ALA A 519 9.06 -1.84 -11.07
CA ALA A 519 7.83 -1.40 -11.73
C ALA A 519 7.56 -2.14 -13.06
N LEU A 520 8.52 -2.95 -13.54
CA LEU A 520 8.40 -3.56 -14.86
C LEU A 520 7.52 -4.81 -14.82
N PRO A 521 6.58 -4.94 -15.77
CA PRO A 521 5.88 -6.19 -15.97
C PRO A 521 6.86 -7.22 -16.53
N MET A 522 6.73 -8.46 -16.10
CA MET A 522 7.51 -9.59 -16.58
C MET A 522 6.63 -10.57 -17.33
N THR A 523 7.16 -11.08 -18.42
CA THR A 523 6.61 -12.28 -19.06
C THR A 523 7.19 -13.49 -18.35
N ILE A 524 6.32 -14.36 -17.82
CA ILE A 524 6.73 -15.62 -17.18
C ILE A 524 6.30 -16.79 -18.05
N GLU A 525 7.25 -17.64 -18.39
CA GLU A 525 7.05 -18.92 -19.09
C GLU A 525 7.25 -20.08 -18.11
N ALA A 526 6.33 -21.03 -18.11
CA ALA A 526 6.48 -22.28 -17.38
C ALA A 526 7.03 -23.38 -18.31
N ARG A 527 8.12 -24.00 -17.88
CA ARG A 527 8.75 -25.17 -18.50
C ARG A 527 8.63 -26.37 -17.56
N THR A 528 8.96 -27.57 -18.02
CA THR A 528 8.75 -28.82 -17.27
C THR A 528 9.23 -28.78 -15.81
N ASP A 529 10.37 -28.14 -15.56
CA ASP A 529 11.05 -28.07 -14.26
C ASP A 529 11.60 -26.65 -13.95
N ALA A 530 11.15 -25.64 -14.68
CA ALA A 530 11.67 -24.28 -14.55
C ALA A 530 10.60 -23.22 -14.78
N LEU A 531 10.76 -22.07 -14.12
CA LEU A 531 10.12 -20.81 -14.49
C LEU A 531 11.17 -19.93 -15.13
N VAL A 532 10.83 -19.32 -16.27
CA VAL A 532 11.68 -18.33 -16.93
C VAL A 532 10.93 -17.01 -16.91
N ALA A 533 11.52 -15.98 -16.31
CA ALA A 533 11.01 -14.62 -16.40
C ALA A 533 11.91 -13.77 -17.29
N SER A 534 11.28 -12.97 -18.12
CA SER A 534 11.93 -11.99 -19.00
C SER A 534 11.21 -10.65 -18.88
N VAL A 535 11.99 -9.57 -18.81
CA VAL A 535 11.53 -8.18 -18.82
C VAL A 535 11.27 -7.72 -20.24
#